data_AF-A0A1A2L8R5-F1
#
_entry.id   AF-A0A1A2L8R5-F1
#
_cell.length_a   1.000
_cell.length_b   1.000
_cell.length_c   1.000
_cell.angle_alpha   90.00
_cell.angle_beta   90.00
_cell.angle_gamma   90.00
#
_symmetry.space_group_name_H-M   'P 1'
#
loop_
_entity.id
_entity.type
_entity.pdbx_description
1 polymer ?
#
loop_
_entity_poly.entity_id
_entity_poly.type
_entity_poly.pdbx_seq_one_letter_code
_entity_poly.pdbx_strand_id
1 'polypeptide(L)'
;MDETLAYKLFGEWSNDHQARGVYIEGDFAPQEEAEEWAEDLIGGMVAAMAHGGVVVERGPIRVHDGKVFVELDGDDFMARDIDGEGSRASASLERILSRFATIAARRGCAQRWLYWYTGDPTGMAYFVAPEELVTSSGVDVRELGTGEQWYEAQPD
;
A
#
# COMPACT_ATOMS: atom_id res chain seq x y z
N MET A 1 12.26 24.26 -7.49
CA MET A 1 12.22 24.20 -6.01
C MET A 1 13.61 23.77 -5.54
N ASP A 2 14.14 24.29 -4.43
CA ASP A 2 15.37 23.71 -3.87
C ASP A 2 15.05 22.40 -3.14
N GLU A 3 16.05 21.54 -3.04
CA GLU A 3 15.93 20.18 -2.49
C GLU A 3 15.47 20.18 -1.03
N THR A 4 15.96 21.10 -0.20
CA THR A 4 15.60 21.18 1.22
C THR A 4 14.11 21.52 1.39
N LEU A 5 13.58 22.43 0.57
CA LEU A 5 12.17 22.77 0.56
C LEU A 5 11.31 21.59 0.07
N ALA A 6 11.76 20.86 -0.95
CA ALA A 6 11.05 19.67 -1.46
C ALA A 6 10.88 18.60 -0.38
N TYR A 7 11.95 18.21 0.31
CA TYR A 7 11.88 17.23 1.40
C TYR A 7 11.05 17.72 2.58
N LYS A 8 11.12 19.02 2.90
CA LYS A 8 10.28 19.60 3.96
C LYS A 8 8.79 19.48 3.63
N LEU A 9 8.39 19.88 2.42
CA LEU A 9 6.99 19.82 1.98
C LEU A 9 6.48 18.38 1.91
N PHE A 10 7.31 17.45 1.43
CA PHE A 10 6.99 16.03 1.46
C PHE A 10 6.80 15.51 2.89
N GLY A 11 7.70 15.87 3.81
CA GLY A 11 7.61 15.46 5.21
C GLY A 11 6.38 16.01 5.93
N GLU A 12 6.01 17.27 5.69
CA GLU A 12 4.77 17.86 6.20
C GLU A 12 3.56 17.09 5.66
N TRP A 13 3.49 16.90 4.34
CA TRP A 13 2.40 16.15 3.70
C TRP A 13 2.29 14.70 4.21
N SER A 14 3.41 14.00 4.32
CA SER A 14 3.48 12.61 4.78
C SER A 14 3.00 12.47 6.23
N ASN A 15 3.39 13.40 7.11
CA ASN A 15 2.91 13.41 8.48
C ASN A 15 1.39 13.65 8.57
N ASP A 16 0.86 14.58 7.77
CA ASP A 16 -0.58 14.87 7.74
C ASP A 16 -1.40 13.67 7.22
N HIS A 17 -0.80 12.83 6.36
CA HIS A 17 -1.43 11.66 5.75
C HIS A 17 -0.95 10.32 6.33
N GLN A 18 -0.25 10.32 7.47
CA GLN A 18 0.35 9.11 8.04
C GLN A 18 -0.69 8.00 8.26
N ALA A 19 -1.88 8.35 8.76
CA ALA A 19 -2.97 7.41 8.99
C ALA A 19 -3.59 6.82 7.70
N ARG A 20 -3.23 7.39 6.53
CA ARG A 20 -3.63 6.94 5.19
C ARG A 20 -2.50 6.21 4.47
N GLY A 21 -1.32 6.16 5.09
CA GLY A 21 -0.12 5.52 4.57
C GLY A 21 0.09 4.13 5.16
N VAL A 22 0.70 3.26 4.37
CA VAL A 22 1.10 1.91 4.75
C VAL A 22 2.52 1.70 4.24
N TYR A 23 3.37 1.19 5.11
CA TYR A 23 4.70 0.76 4.71
C TYR A 23 4.61 -0.51 3.89
N ILE A 24 5.36 -0.56 2.78
CA ILE A 24 5.33 -1.67 1.84
C ILE A 24 6.76 -2.18 1.62
N GLU A 25 6.94 -3.51 1.70
CA GLU A 25 8.24 -4.16 1.54
C GLU A 25 8.07 -5.49 0.82
N GLY A 26 8.65 -5.62 -0.37
CA GLY A 26 8.50 -6.80 -1.23
C GLY A 26 9.74 -7.69 -1.26
N ASP A 27 10.95 -7.11 -1.17
CA ASP A 27 12.17 -7.89 -1.41
C ASP A 27 12.77 -8.49 -0.13
N PHE A 28 12.23 -8.15 1.03
CA PHE A 28 12.54 -8.81 2.30
C PHE A 28 11.25 -9.23 3.00
N ALA A 29 10.80 -10.43 2.67
CA ALA A 29 9.64 -11.04 3.29
C ALA A 29 10.02 -12.48 3.61
N PRO A 30 10.68 -12.77 4.75
CA PRO A 30 11.11 -14.13 5.09
C PRO A 30 9.95 -15.13 5.06
N GLN A 31 10.24 -16.39 4.77
CA GLN A 31 9.20 -17.43 4.67
C GLN A 31 8.63 -17.75 6.05
N GLU A 32 9.49 -17.77 7.08
CA GLU A 32 9.09 -17.95 8.47
C GLU A 32 8.17 -16.84 9.00
N GLU A 33 8.24 -15.64 8.42
CA GLU A 33 7.45 -14.45 8.78
C GLU A 33 6.31 -14.20 7.79
N ALA A 34 5.94 -15.20 6.97
CA ALA A 34 5.01 -14.97 5.87
C ALA A 34 3.60 -14.57 6.29
N GLU A 35 3.13 -15.11 7.40
CA GLU A 35 1.86 -14.74 8.00
C GLU A 35 1.91 -13.31 8.57
N GLU A 36 2.95 -12.96 9.32
CA GLU A 36 3.14 -11.62 9.90
C GLU A 36 3.26 -10.54 8.83
N TRP A 37 4.07 -10.78 7.79
CA TRP A 37 4.20 -9.88 6.66
C TRP A 37 2.84 -9.59 5.98
N ALA A 38 2.02 -10.62 5.79
CA ALA A 38 0.70 -10.47 5.21
C ALA A 38 -0.28 -9.80 6.20
N GLU A 39 -0.19 -10.11 7.49
CA GLU A 39 -0.98 -9.51 8.56
C GLU A 39 -0.78 -7.99 8.59
N ASP A 40 0.47 -7.56 8.67
CA ASP A 40 0.86 -6.16 8.76
C ASP A 40 0.48 -5.36 7.52
N LEU A 41 0.79 -5.87 6.33
CA LEU A 41 0.48 -5.18 5.08
C LEU A 41 -1.03 -5.05 4.87
N ILE A 42 -1.78 -6.15 4.96
CA ILE A 42 -3.23 -6.13 4.77
C ILE A 42 -3.90 -5.32 5.90
N GLY A 43 -3.36 -5.39 7.11
CA GLY A 43 -3.90 -4.71 8.28
C GLY A 43 -3.75 -3.20 8.16
N GLY A 44 -2.55 -2.76 7.76
CA GLY A 44 -2.28 -1.37 7.40
C GLY A 44 -3.19 -0.88 6.27
N MET A 45 -3.38 -1.69 5.22
CA MET A 45 -4.25 -1.30 4.09
C MET A 45 -5.72 -1.16 4.48
N VAL A 46 -6.26 -2.08 5.28
CA VAL A 46 -7.62 -1.97 5.84
C VAL A 46 -7.74 -0.72 6.72
N ALA A 47 -6.76 -0.46 7.59
CA ALA A 47 -6.76 0.70 8.48
C ALA A 47 -6.71 2.02 7.69
N ALA A 48 -5.83 2.12 6.68
CA ALA A 48 -5.71 3.30 5.82
C ALA A 48 -6.99 3.58 5.03
N MET A 49 -7.67 2.54 4.53
CA MET A 49 -8.97 2.69 3.88
C MET A 49 -10.05 3.12 4.88
N ALA A 50 -10.05 2.59 6.09
CA ALA A 50 -11.00 2.98 7.13
C ALA A 50 -10.83 4.46 7.52
N HIS A 51 -9.59 4.95 7.62
CA HIS A 51 -9.30 6.38 7.78
C HIS A 51 -9.75 7.22 6.58
N GLY A 52 -9.95 6.60 5.41
CA GLY A 52 -10.62 7.17 4.24
C GLY A 52 -12.13 7.03 4.18
N GLY A 53 -12.75 6.54 5.25
CA GLY A 53 -14.18 6.31 5.31
C GLY A 53 -14.63 5.06 4.55
N VAL A 54 -13.70 4.17 4.17
CA VAL A 54 -14.00 2.94 3.44
C VAL A 54 -13.69 1.73 4.33
N VAL A 55 -14.72 1.11 4.87
CA VAL A 55 -14.58 -0.07 5.76
C VAL A 55 -14.47 -1.34 4.93
N VAL A 56 -13.32 -2.00 4.94
CA VAL A 56 -13.11 -3.32 4.32
C VAL A 56 -13.24 -4.39 5.40
N GLU A 57 -14.14 -5.36 5.18
CA GLU A 57 -14.26 -6.49 6.11
C GLU A 57 -13.12 -7.47 5.86
N ARG A 58 -12.44 -7.89 6.93
CA ARG A 58 -11.28 -8.77 6.86
C ARG A 58 -11.50 -9.99 7.76
N GLY A 59 -11.37 -11.18 7.19
CA GLY A 59 -11.32 -12.45 7.93
C GLY A 59 -9.94 -12.77 8.51
N PRO A 60 -9.79 -13.89 9.23
CA PRO A 60 -8.48 -14.32 9.75
C PRO A 60 -7.52 -14.70 8.61
N ILE A 61 -6.22 -14.48 8.83
CA ILE A 61 -5.18 -15.08 7.98
C ILE A 61 -5.22 -16.60 8.15
N ARG A 62 -5.02 -17.30 7.03
CA ARG A 62 -4.93 -18.76 6.99
C ARG A 62 -3.75 -19.17 6.13
N VAL A 63 -2.94 -20.11 6.63
CA VAL A 63 -1.83 -20.69 5.86
C VAL A 63 -2.18 -22.12 5.48
N HIS A 64 -2.12 -22.44 4.19
CA HIS A 64 -2.21 -23.81 3.71
C HIS A 64 -1.44 -23.98 2.40
N ASP A 65 -0.86 -25.16 2.19
CA ASP A 65 -0.12 -25.54 0.97
C ASP A 65 0.87 -24.47 0.48
N GLY A 66 1.68 -23.96 1.43
CA GLY A 66 2.72 -22.97 1.17
C GLY A 66 2.20 -21.61 0.72
N LYS A 67 0.95 -21.27 1.07
CA LYS A 67 0.32 -20.00 0.69
C LYS A 67 -0.42 -19.39 1.87
N VAL A 68 -0.49 -18.06 1.86
CA VAL A 68 -1.23 -17.25 2.83
C VAL A 68 -2.50 -16.73 2.17
N PHE A 69 -3.63 -16.94 2.83
CA PHE A 69 -4.95 -16.53 2.40
C PHE A 69 -5.62 -15.64 3.43
N VAL A 70 -6.51 -14.78 2.97
CA VAL A 70 -7.36 -13.93 3.79
C VAL A 70 -8.69 -13.73 3.08
N GLU A 71 -9.78 -13.60 3.84
CA GLU A 71 -11.05 -13.16 3.29
C GLU A 71 -11.12 -11.62 3.31
N LEU A 72 -11.43 -11.00 2.17
CA LEU A 72 -11.61 -9.55 2.04
C LEU A 72 -12.97 -9.26 1.39
N ASP A 73 -13.86 -8.61 2.13
CA ASP A 73 -15.26 -8.36 1.73
C ASP A 73 -16.01 -9.63 1.31
N GLY A 74 -15.77 -10.75 2.02
CA GLY A 74 -16.42 -12.04 1.75
C GLY A 74 -15.80 -12.85 0.60
N ASP A 75 -14.81 -12.32 -0.12
CA ASP A 75 -14.08 -13.06 -1.14
C ASP A 75 -12.78 -13.65 -0.55
N ASP A 76 -12.54 -14.94 -0.78
CA ASP A 76 -11.28 -15.56 -0.42
C ASP A 76 -10.16 -15.10 -1.36
N PHE A 77 -9.03 -14.68 -0.80
CA PHE A 77 -7.94 -14.05 -1.52
C PHE A 77 -6.59 -14.63 -1.11
N MET A 78 -5.80 -15.08 -2.09
CA MET A 78 -4.42 -15.51 -1.87
C MET A 78 -3.53 -14.27 -1.78
N ALA A 79 -3.13 -13.94 -0.55
CA ALA A 79 -2.27 -12.80 -0.27
C ALA A 79 -0.81 -13.09 -0.63
N ARG A 80 -0.33 -14.30 -0.33
CA ARG A 80 1.07 -14.65 -0.54
C ARG A 80 1.32 -16.08 -1.00
N ASP A 81 2.20 -16.25 -1.99
CA ASP A 81 2.68 -17.56 -2.46
C ASP A 81 4.09 -17.85 -1.92
N ILE A 82 4.17 -18.50 -0.75
CA ILE A 82 5.44 -18.74 -0.05
C ILE A 82 6.33 -19.68 -0.86
N ASP A 83 5.75 -20.75 -1.40
CA ASP A 83 6.50 -21.74 -2.19
C ASP A 83 6.97 -21.17 -3.54
N GLY A 84 6.16 -20.31 -4.16
CA GLY A 84 6.47 -19.70 -5.45
C GLY A 84 7.45 -18.52 -5.39
N GLU A 85 7.41 -17.75 -4.29
CA GLU A 85 8.12 -16.47 -4.15
C GLU A 85 9.28 -16.52 -3.14
N GLY A 86 9.30 -17.51 -2.25
CA GLY A 86 10.32 -17.67 -1.22
C GLY A 86 10.36 -16.47 -0.27
N SER A 87 11.55 -15.89 -0.11
CA SER A 87 11.79 -14.75 0.80
C SER A 87 11.59 -13.37 0.16
N ARG A 88 11.05 -13.32 -1.07
CA ARG A 88 10.77 -12.07 -1.81
C ARG A 88 9.35 -12.09 -2.34
N ALA A 89 8.47 -11.32 -1.74
CA ALA A 89 7.05 -11.30 -2.00
C ALA A 89 6.62 -10.17 -2.98
N SER A 90 7.45 -9.81 -3.96
CA SER A 90 7.15 -8.68 -4.86
C SER A 90 5.86 -8.90 -5.67
N ALA A 91 5.60 -10.12 -6.15
CA ALA A 91 4.36 -10.42 -6.87
C ALA A 91 3.14 -10.49 -5.94
N SER A 92 3.32 -10.96 -4.72
CA SER A 92 2.31 -10.90 -3.65
C SER A 92 1.94 -9.47 -3.28
N LEU A 93 2.93 -8.59 -3.19
CA LEU A 93 2.73 -7.18 -2.88
C LEU A 93 1.93 -6.46 -3.97
N GLU A 94 2.29 -6.65 -5.24
CA GLU A 94 1.51 -6.14 -6.38
C GLU A 94 0.07 -6.67 -6.36
N ARG A 95 -0.12 -7.96 -6.06
CA ARG A 95 -1.43 -8.59 -5.97
C ARG A 95 -2.28 -8.00 -4.85
N ILE A 96 -1.71 -7.76 -3.67
CA ILE A 96 -2.40 -7.13 -2.54
C ILE A 96 -2.79 -5.69 -2.90
N LEU A 97 -1.86 -4.90 -3.45
CA LEU A 97 -2.13 -3.54 -3.90
C LEU A 97 -3.27 -3.49 -4.93
N SER A 98 -3.22 -4.38 -5.92
CA SER A 98 -4.24 -4.50 -6.95
C SER A 98 -5.60 -4.89 -6.37
N ARG A 99 -5.64 -5.85 -5.44
CA ARG A 99 -6.89 -6.26 -4.77
C ARG A 99 -7.57 -5.10 -4.04
N PHE A 100 -6.82 -4.29 -3.31
CA PHE A 100 -7.38 -3.12 -2.64
C PHE A 100 -7.74 -1.98 -3.61
N ALA A 101 -7.03 -1.83 -4.72
CA ALA A 101 -7.44 -0.94 -5.82
C ALA A 101 -8.79 -1.39 -6.43
N THR A 102 -8.99 -2.69 -6.62
CA THR A 102 -10.27 -3.26 -7.04
C THR A 102 -11.39 -2.98 -6.06
N ILE A 103 -11.15 -3.14 -4.75
CA ILE A 103 -12.16 -2.81 -3.73
C ILE A 103 -12.53 -1.32 -3.81
N ALA A 104 -11.54 -0.43 -3.90
CA ALA A 104 -11.78 1.01 -4.04
C ALA A 104 -12.56 1.35 -5.32
N ALA A 105 -12.20 0.74 -6.46
CA ALA A 105 -12.87 0.94 -7.74
C ALA A 105 -14.33 0.44 -7.71
N ARG A 106 -14.58 -0.77 -7.20
CA ARG A 106 -15.94 -1.35 -7.06
C ARG A 106 -16.85 -0.48 -6.19
N ARG A 107 -16.29 0.18 -5.17
CA ARG A 107 -17.01 1.07 -4.26
C ARG A 107 -17.14 2.51 -4.78
N GLY A 108 -16.56 2.81 -5.95
CA GLY A 108 -16.60 4.14 -6.54
C GLY A 108 -15.88 5.20 -5.69
N CYS A 109 -14.85 4.80 -4.94
CA CYS A 109 -14.08 5.73 -4.11
C CYS A 109 -13.45 6.82 -4.98
N ALA A 110 -13.30 8.03 -4.43
CA ALA A 110 -12.50 9.07 -5.07
C ALA A 110 -11.00 8.80 -4.89
N GLN A 111 -10.63 8.19 -3.78
CA GLN A 111 -9.25 7.86 -3.42
C GLN A 111 -8.71 6.71 -4.25
N ARG A 112 -7.40 6.75 -4.50
CA ARG A 112 -6.62 5.71 -5.18
C ARG A 112 -5.44 5.31 -4.31
N TRP A 113 -4.91 4.11 -4.57
CA TRP A 113 -3.70 3.62 -3.95
C TRP A 113 -2.49 4.11 -4.75
N LEU A 114 -1.81 5.11 -4.20
CA LEU A 114 -0.62 5.71 -4.80
C LEU A 114 0.59 5.31 -3.98
N TYR A 115 1.64 4.84 -4.63
CA TYR A 115 2.79 4.29 -3.93
C TYR A 115 4.09 4.60 -4.65
N TRP A 116 5.19 4.49 -3.93
CA TRP A 116 6.54 4.54 -4.49
C TRP A 116 7.40 3.47 -3.85
N TYR A 117 8.43 3.05 -4.58
CA TYR A 117 9.49 2.16 -4.09
C TYR A 117 10.82 2.79 -4.39
N THR A 118 11.70 2.88 -3.39
CA THR A 118 13.05 3.41 -3.59
C THR A 118 14.04 2.35 -4.09
N GLY A 119 13.61 1.08 -4.19
CA GLY A 119 14.47 -0.06 -4.46
C GLY A 119 15.33 -0.42 -3.25
N ASP A 120 15.41 -1.71 -2.93
CA ASP A 120 16.14 -2.28 -1.77
C ASP A 120 15.67 -1.79 -0.36
N PRO A 121 14.53 -2.30 0.15
CA PRO A 121 13.33 -2.70 -0.60
C PRO A 121 12.02 -2.18 0.02
N THR A 122 12.03 -0.91 0.40
CA THR A 122 11.00 -0.29 1.23
C THR A 122 10.32 0.84 0.48
N GLY A 123 9.05 1.07 0.82
CA GLY A 123 8.24 2.10 0.20
C GLY A 123 7.08 2.49 1.08
N MET A 124 6.26 3.38 0.55
CA MET A 124 4.99 3.75 1.17
C MET A 124 3.88 3.70 0.13
N ALA A 125 2.71 3.17 0.51
CA ALA A 125 1.47 3.26 -0.23
C ALA A 125 0.48 4.13 0.54
N TYR A 126 -0.15 5.08 -0.14
CA TYR A 126 -1.14 6.00 0.43
C TYR A 126 -2.49 5.81 -0.26
N PHE A 127 -3.55 5.72 0.54
CA PHE A 127 -4.92 5.74 0.05
C PHE A 127 -5.48 7.16 0.14
N VAL A 128 -5.35 7.95 -0.92
CA VAL A 128 -5.68 9.39 -0.93
C VAL A 128 -6.37 9.80 -2.23
N ALA A 129 -7.15 10.87 -2.19
CA ALA A 129 -7.78 11.48 -3.35
C ALA A 129 -6.77 12.39 -4.08
N PRO A 130 -6.97 12.65 -5.39
CA PRO A 130 -6.10 13.55 -6.15
C PRO A 130 -5.94 14.94 -5.51
N GLU A 131 -6.99 15.47 -4.88
CA GLU A 131 -6.96 16.78 -4.22
C GLU A 131 -6.11 16.78 -2.94
N GLU A 132 -5.93 15.62 -2.32
CA GLU A 132 -5.13 15.43 -1.11
C GLU A 132 -3.62 15.37 -1.43
N LEU A 133 -3.22 15.21 -2.69
CA LEU A 133 -1.80 15.17 -3.11
C LEU A 133 -1.13 16.53 -3.15
N VAL A 134 -1.88 17.60 -2.92
CA VAL A 134 -1.38 18.97 -3.01
C VAL A 134 -0.81 19.40 -1.67
N THR A 135 0.47 19.78 -1.65
CA THR A 135 1.15 20.31 -0.46
C THR A 135 0.61 21.67 -0.04
N SER A 136 0.99 22.15 1.15
CA SER A 136 0.68 23.49 1.66
C SER A 136 1.08 24.64 0.72
N SER A 137 2.03 24.39 -0.19
CA SER A 137 2.52 25.35 -1.19
C SER A 137 1.82 25.23 -2.56
N GLY A 138 0.78 24.41 -2.68
CA GLY A 138 0.02 24.24 -3.92
C GLY A 138 0.71 23.38 -4.98
N VAL A 139 1.75 22.63 -4.60
CA VAL A 139 2.50 21.73 -5.49
C VAL A 139 2.10 20.30 -5.22
N ASP A 140 1.90 19.51 -6.26
CA ASP A 140 1.64 18.07 -6.16
C ASP A 140 2.87 17.35 -5.58
N VAL A 141 2.67 16.53 -4.54
CA VAL A 141 3.73 15.82 -3.83
C VAL A 141 4.57 14.95 -4.77
N ARG A 142 3.97 14.43 -5.85
CA ARG A 142 4.62 13.56 -6.83
C ARG A 142 5.60 14.32 -7.74
N GLU A 143 5.46 15.64 -7.79
CA GLU A 143 6.27 16.53 -8.64
C GLU A 143 7.40 17.23 -7.86
N LEU A 144 7.53 16.97 -6.54
CA LEU A 144 8.52 17.62 -5.68
C LEU A 144 9.97 17.28 -6.06
N GLY A 145 10.20 16.16 -6.76
CA GLY A 145 11.53 15.74 -7.16
C GLY A 145 12.39 15.21 -6.01
N THR A 146 11.76 14.58 -5.01
CA THR A 146 12.41 13.91 -3.86
C THR A 146 13.17 12.63 -4.22
N GLY A 147 13.24 12.27 -5.51
CA GLY A 147 13.84 11.02 -5.99
C GLY A 147 12.89 9.82 -5.95
N GLU A 148 11.68 9.98 -5.42
CA GLU A 148 10.64 8.95 -5.38
C GLU A 148 9.87 8.93 -6.71
N GLN A 149 9.80 7.76 -7.33
CA GLN A 149 8.92 7.55 -8.48
C GLN A 149 7.58 7.00 -7.99
N TRP A 150 6.51 7.74 -8.27
CA TRP A 150 5.15 7.40 -7.89
C TRP A 150 4.43 6.55 -8.93
N TYR A 151 3.61 5.63 -8.44
CA TYR A 151 2.79 4.69 -9.20
C TYR A 151 1.38 4.67 -8.63
N GLU A 152 0.42 4.25 -9.44
CA GLU A 152 -0.96 3.99 -9.02
C GLU A 152 -1.27 2.51 -9.17
N ALA A 153 -1.70 1.86 -8.08
CA ALA A 153 -2.10 0.46 -8.12
C ALA A 153 -3.34 0.30 -9.00
N GLN A 154 -3.26 -0.60 -9.97
CA GLN A 154 -4.36 -0.86 -10.90
C GLN A 154 -5.23 -2.01 -10.39
N PRO A 155 -6.57 -1.92 -10.53
CA PRO A 155 -7.47 -3.04 -10.30
C PRO A 155 -7.12 -4.27 -11.15
N ASP A 156 -7.42 -5.45 -10.61
CA ASP A 156 -7.29 -6.76 -11.28
C ASP A 156 -8.37 -7.06 -12.33
#